data_AF-A0AAW1IXT5-F1
#
_entry.id   AF-A0AAW1IXT5-F1
#
_cell.length_a   1.000
_cell.length_b   1.000
_cell.length_c   1.000
_cell.angle_alpha   90.00
_cell.angle_beta   90.00
_cell.angle_gamma   90.00
#
_symmetry.space_group_name_H-M   'P 1'
#
loop_
_entity.id
_entity.type
_entity.pdbx_description
1 polymer ?
#
loop_
_entity_poly.entity_id
_entity_poly.type
_entity_poly.pdbx_seq_one_letter_code
_entity_poly.pdbx_strand_id
1 'polypeptide(L)'
;MVVHNTGIRPTFIRGTSESYIDVTFSTSRVAAQISNWEVRSTNTIQITGEETTSASYQKCSKLIKQAYTNSKRRDNSMISIPYWWSNEIAKKREECNSARRILTRAGKRAGINMEGLTEPRETYKLKKKELAKQIRDAKKRHWDSPNKGRKEKALG
;
A
#
# COMPACT_ATOMS: atom_id res chain seq x y z
N MET A 1 10.82 -4.65 -12.70
CA MET A 1 10.66 -5.56 -11.55
C MET A 1 11.90 -6.43 -11.54
N VAL A 2 12.53 -6.66 -10.38
CA VAL A 2 13.80 -7.38 -10.27
C VAL A 2 13.55 -8.63 -9.42
N VAL A 3 13.95 -9.79 -9.93
CA VAL A 3 13.92 -11.08 -9.22
C VAL A 3 15.24 -11.25 -8.50
N HIS A 4 15.19 -11.64 -7.23
CA HIS A 4 16.37 -11.81 -6.38
C HIS A 4 16.87 -13.25 -6.29
N ASN A 5 16.01 -14.22 -6.62
CA ASN A 5 16.38 -15.63 -6.65
C ASN A 5 17.50 -15.89 -7.65
N THR A 6 18.52 -16.62 -7.21
CA THR A 6 19.65 -17.04 -8.08
C THR A 6 19.44 -18.40 -8.73
N GLY A 7 18.50 -19.21 -8.22
CA GLY A 7 18.23 -20.57 -8.73
C GLY A 7 19.27 -21.62 -8.36
N ILE A 8 20.25 -21.28 -7.52
CA ILE A 8 21.40 -22.16 -7.20
C ILE A 8 21.08 -23.14 -6.04
N ARG A 9 20.07 -22.85 -5.23
CA ARG A 9 19.68 -23.66 -4.07
C ARG A 9 18.17 -23.88 -4.03
N PRO A 10 17.68 -25.11 -3.79
CA PRO A 10 16.25 -25.39 -3.63
C PRO A 10 15.73 -24.67 -2.39
N THR A 11 14.51 -24.13 -2.48
CA THR A 11 13.88 -23.41 -1.36
C THR A 11 13.02 -24.33 -0.49
N PHE A 12 12.75 -25.54 -0.96
CA PHE A 12 12.05 -26.60 -0.24
C PHE A 12 12.75 -27.94 -0.43
N ILE A 13 13.02 -28.65 0.67
CA ILE A 13 13.60 -30.00 0.68
C ILE A 13 12.75 -30.87 1.61
N ARG A 14 12.34 -32.05 1.14
CA ARG A 14 11.63 -33.07 1.93
C ARG A 14 12.19 -34.45 1.61
N GLY A 15 13.02 -34.98 2.52
CA GLY A 15 13.73 -36.25 2.27
C GLY A 15 14.62 -36.12 1.03
N THR A 16 14.36 -36.93 0.00
CA THR A 16 15.07 -36.90 -1.28
C THR A 16 14.47 -35.95 -2.31
N SER A 17 13.32 -35.32 -2.02
CA SER A 17 12.66 -34.40 -2.95
C SER A 17 13.12 -32.95 -2.73
N GLU A 18 13.45 -32.27 -3.83
CA GLU A 18 13.90 -30.87 -3.85
C GLU A 18 13.06 -30.04 -4.82
N SER A 19 12.65 -28.83 -4.40
CA SER A 19 11.84 -27.92 -5.22
C SER A 19 12.20 -26.44 -5.03
N TYR A 20 11.95 -25.65 -6.07
CA TYR A 20 12.16 -24.19 -6.12
C TYR A 20 10.80 -23.47 -6.19
N ILE A 21 10.15 -23.31 -5.04
CA ILE A 21 8.76 -22.84 -4.98
C ILE A 21 8.62 -21.39 -4.49
N ASP A 22 9.66 -20.84 -3.86
CA ASP A 22 9.64 -19.49 -3.31
C ASP A 22 10.26 -18.49 -4.29
N VAL A 23 9.55 -17.41 -4.59
CA VAL A 23 10.04 -16.33 -5.44
C VAL A 23 10.01 -15.00 -4.69
N THR A 24 11.14 -14.30 -4.68
CA THR A 24 11.31 -12.96 -4.11
C THR A 24 11.60 -11.96 -5.23
N PHE A 25 10.75 -10.95 -5.36
CA PHE A 25 10.93 -9.89 -6.34
C PHE A 25 10.57 -8.51 -5.78
N SER A 26 11.12 -7.45 -6.39
CA SER A 26 10.89 -6.08 -5.93
C SER A 26 10.93 -5.06 -7.07
N THR A 27 10.63 -3.80 -6.76
CA THR A 27 10.86 -2.67 -7.68
C THR A 27 12.36 -2.37 -7.77
N SER A 28 12.82 -1.75 -8.86
CA SER A 28 14.24 -1.46 -9.06
C SER A 28 14.85 -0.63 -7.93
N ARG A 29 14.07 0.30 -7.34
CA ARG A 29 14.49 1.12 -6.20
C ARG A 29 14.79 0.29 -4.94
N VAL A 30 13.97 -0.72 -4.67
CA VAL A 30 14.14 -1.59 -3.50
C VAL A 30 15.25 -2.61 -3.75
N ALA A 31 15.37 -3.09 -4.99
CA ALA A 31 16.41 -4.02 -5.38
C ALA A 31 17.82 -3.45 -5.15
N ALA A 32 18.03 -2.17 -5.42
CA ALA A 32 19.30 -1.48 -5.17
C ALA A 32 19.73 -1.48 -3.69
N GLN A 33 18.81 -1.76 -2.76
CA GLN A 33 19.08 -1.82 -1.32
C GLN A 33 19.17 -3.26 -0.79
N ILE A 34 18.81 -4.25 -1.61
CA ILE A 34 18.87 -5.66 -1.23
C ILE A 34 20.24 -6.19 -1.64
N SER A 35 20.98 -6.70 -0.65
CA SER A 35 22.26 -7.38 -0.83
C SER A 35 22.22 -8.72 -0.12
N ASN A 36 23.09 -9.65 -0.54
CA ASN A 36 23.28 -10.94 0.11
C ASN A 36 21.98 -11.77 0.22
N TRP A 37 21.14 -11.75 -0.82
CA TRP A 37 20.01 -12.67 -0.91
C TRP A 37 20.55 -14.09 -1.04
N GLU A 38 20.16 -14.97 -0.13
CA GLU A 38 20.55 -16.38 -0.14
C GLU A 38 19.45 -17.25 0.46
N VAL A 39 19.43 -18.51 0.03
CA VAL A 39 18.67 -19.56 0.72
C VAL A 39 19.53 -20.05 1.89
N ARG A 40 19.06 -19.80 3.12
CA ARG A 40 19.74 -20.21 4.37
C ARG A 40 19.35 -21.64 4.76
N SER A 41 20.36 -22.47 5.04
CA SER A 41 20.19 -23.85 5.53
C SER A 41 19.91 -23.96 7.03
N THR A 42 20.17 -22.90 7.80
CA THR A 42 20.17 -22.92 9.27
C THR A 42 18.80 -22.84 9.93
N ASN A 43 17.73 -22.60 9.15
CA ASN A 43 16.35 -22.67 9.62
C ASN A 43 15.56 -23.78 8.92
N THR A 44 16.24 -24.76 8.32
CA THR A 44 15.58 -26.02 7.97
C THR A 44 15.12 -26.62 9.28
N ILE A 45 13.82 -26.53 9.57
CA ILE A 45 13.20 -27.36 10.59
C ILE A 45 13.45 -28.78 10.09
N GLN A 46 14.50 -29.40 10.61
CA GLN A 46 14.68 -30.83 10.53
C GLN A 46 13.48 -31.38 11.30
N ILE A 47 12.41 -31.72 10.59
CA ILE A 47 11.29 -32.44 11.18
C ILE A 47 11.80 -33.87 11.37
N THR A 48 12.72 -34.06 12.32
CA THR A 48 12.99 -35.37 12.90
C THR A 48 11.70 -35.77 13.59
N GLY A 49 11.22 -36.98 13.29
CA GLY A 49 9.84 -37.44 13.53
C GLY A 49 9.33 -37.46 14.98
N GLU A 50 9.98 -36.79 15.92
CA GLU A 50 9.65 -36.81 17.34
C GLU A 50 9.42 -35.44 18.01
N GLU A 51 9.72 -34.30 17.36
CA GLU A 51 9.34 -33.00 17.93
C GLU A 51 8.01 -32.49 17.36
N THR A 52 6.99 -32.63 18.20
CA THR A 52 5.58 -32.25 18.00
C THR A 52 5.37 -31.03 17.09
N THR A 53 4.70 -31.30 15.97
CA THR A 53 4.23 -30.43 14.89
C THR A 53 3.67 -29.07 15.34
N SER A 54 3.22 -28.96 16.59
CA SER A 54 2.62 -27.76 17.17
C SER A 54 3.62 -26.64 17.42
N ALA A 55 4.77 -26.89 18.07
CA ALA A 55 5.68 -25.81 18.49
C ALA A 55 6.34 -25.08 17.29
N SER A 56 6.75 -25.85 16.29
CA SER A 56 7.30 -25.33 15.03
C SER A 56 6.25 -24.55 14.22
N TYR A 57 5.03 -25.09 14.11
CA TYR A 57 3.90 -24.41 13.47
C TYR A 57 3.57 -23.08 14.15
N GLN A 58 3.53 -23.04 15.48
CA GLN A 58 3.25 -21.80 16.23
C GLN A 58 4.32 -20.74 15.97
N LYS A 59 5.59 -21.12 15.91
CA LYS A 59 6.71 -20.20 15.63
C LYS A 59 6.61 -19.62 14.22
N CYS A 60 6.40 -20.46 13.20
CA CYS A 60 6.21 -20.01 11.81
C CYS A 60 4.94 -19.15 11.67
N SER A 61 3.82 -19.55 12.26
CA SER A 61 2.56 -18.80 12.26
C SER A 61 2.73 -17.40 12.87
N LYS A 62 3.48 -17.28 13.97
CA LYS A 62 3.79 -16.00 14.62
C LYS A 62 4.63 -15.10 13.72
N LEU A 63 5.69 -15.64 13.09
CA LEU A 63 6.55 -14.88 12.18
C LEU A 63 5.79 -14.37 10.96
N ILE A 64 4.94 -15.21 10.36
CA ILE A 64 4.11 -14.83 9.21
C ILE A 64 3.10 -13.73 9.61
N LYS A 65 2.42 -13.87 10.76
CA LYS A 65 1.52 -12.84 11.27
C LYS A 65 2.23 -11.50 11.52
N GLN A 66 3.44 -11.55 12.06
CA GLN A 66 4.25 -10.36 12.32
C GLN A 66 4.71 -9.68 11.02
N ALA A 67 5.23 -10.44 10.06
CA ALA A 67 5.61 -9.92 8.74
C ALA A 67 4.41 -9.32 8.00
N TYR A 68 3.25 -10.00 8.03
CA TYR A 68 2.01 -9.48 7.48
C TYR A 68 1.61 -8.16 8.13
N THR A 69 1.65 -8.08 9.46
CA THR A 69 1.31 -6.85 10.21
C THR A 69 2.26 -5.70 9.89
N ASN A 70 3.56 -5.96 9.80
CA ASN A 70 4.58 -4.97 9.45
C ASN A 70 4.52 -4.53 7.98
N SER A 71 4.02 -5.39 7.09
CA SER A 71 3.80 -5.06 5.68
C SER A 71 2.53 -4.23 5.44
N LYS A 72 1.60 -4.19 6.41
CA LYS A 72 0.46 -3.26 6.34
C LYS A 72 1.03 -1.85 6.32
N ARG A 73 0.69 -1.09 5.28
CA ARG A 73 0.96 0.36 5.26
C ARG A 73 0.37 0.93 6.55
N ARG A 74 1.15 1.76 7.26
CA ARG A 74 0.67 2.48 8.46
C ARG A 74 -0.74 2.97 8.17
N ASP A 75 -1.66 2.60 9.05
CA ASP A 75 -3.04 3.02 8.89
C ASP A 75 -3.04 4.55 8.85
N ASN A 76 -3.51 5.08 7.72
CA ASN A 76 -3.54 6.50 7.46
C ASN A 76 -4.58 7.21 8.36
N SER A 77 -5.32 6.43 9.18
CA SER A 77 -6.15 6.91 10.29
C SER A 77 -5.36 7.67 11.37
N MET A 78 -4.06 7.41 11.53
CA MET A 78 -3.18 8.19 12.41
C MET A 78 -2.70 9.51 11.79
N ILE A 79 -2.90 9.74 10.50
CA ILE A 79 -2.65 11.07 9.93
C ILE A 79 -3.81 11.95 10.35
N SER A 80 -3.53 12.91 11.24
CA SER A 80 -4.49 13.93 11.67
C SER A 80 -5.14 14.55 10.43
N ILE A 81 -6.42 14.23 10.26
CA ILE A 81 -7.25 14.78 9.20
C ILE A 81 -7.37 16.29 9.49
N PRO A 82 -7.07 17.18 8.53
CA PRO A 82 -7.16 18.61 8.77
C PRO A 82 -8.57 19.00 9.25
N TYR A 83 -8.67 19.94 10.19
CA TYR A 83 -9.95 20.36 10.78
C TYR A 83 -10.99 20.88 9.76
N TRP A 84 -10.56 21.27 8.55
CA TRP A 84 -11.44 21.69 7.45
C TRP A 84 -11.89 20.54 6.52
N TRP A 85 -11.49 19.30 6.84
CA TRP A 85 -11.79 18.12 6.06
C TRP A 85 -13.05 17.43 6.57
N SER A 86 -14.06 17.32 5.71
CA SER A 86 -15.34 16.67 6.03
C SER A 86 -15.47 15.28 5.39
N ASN A 87 -16.41 14.48 5.89
CA ASN A 87 -16.80 13.19 5.28
C ASN A 87 -17.24 13.37 3.81
N GLU A 88 -17.85 14.51 3.48
CA GLU A 88 -18.24 14.85 2.11
C GLU A 88 -17.03 15.02 1.19
N ILE A 89 -16.01 15.77 1.62
CA ILE A 89 -14.75 15.92 0.88
C ILE A 89 -14.03 14.58 0.74
N ALA A 90 -14.07 13.75 1.80
CA ALA A 90 -13.52 12.40 1.75
C ALA A 90 -14.20 11.56 0.65
N LYS A 91 -15.53 11.56 0.59
CA LYS A 91 -16.33 10.87 -0.43
C LYS A 91 -16.03 11.39 -1.84
N LYS A 92 -16.01 12.71 -2.04
CA LYS A 92 -15.66 13.32 -3.35
C LYS A 92 -14.23 13.00 -3.77
N ARG A 93 -13.30 12.90 -2.82
CA ARG A 93 -11.93 12.48 -3.10
C ARG A 93 -11.86 11.01 -3.50
N GLU A 94 -12.63 10.14 -2.87
CA GLU A 94 -12.76 8.75 -3.26
C GLU A 94 -13.28 8.63 -4.70
N GLU A 95 -14.38 9.32 -5.02
CA GLU A 95 -14.97 9.35 -6.36
C GLU A 95 -13.99 9.85 -7.43
N CYS A 96 -13.26 10.93 -7.12
CA CYS A 96 -12.22 11.49 -8.00
C CYS A 96 -11.05 10.50 -8.18
N ASN A 97 -10.57 9.88 -7.10
CA ASN A 97 -9.51 8.88 -7.16
C ASN A 97 -9.94 7.64 -7.94
N SER A 98 -11.19 7.22 -7.82
CA SER A 98 -11.77 6.11 -8.59
C SER A 98 -11.73 6.43 -10.08
N ALA A 99 -12.23 7.60 -10.50
CA ALA A 99 -12.16 8.03 -11.90
C ALA A 99 -10.72 8.14 -12.42
N ARG A 100 -9.79 8.66 -11.61
CA ARG A 100 -8.35 8.68 -11.96
C ARG A 100 -7.80 7.28 -12.18
N ARG A 101 -8.14 6.32 -11.33
CA ARG A 101 -7.71 4.91 -11.48
C ARG A 101 -8.29 4.30 -12.75
N ILE A 102 -9.54 4.58 -13.07
CA ILE A 102 -10.18 4.13 -14.32
C ILE A 102 -9.41 4.68 -15.53
N LEU A 103 -9.17 5.99 -15.60
CA LEU A 103 -8.40 6.62 -16.67
C LEU A 103 -6.98 6.04 -16.78
N THR A 104 -6.29 5.86 -15.65
CA THR A 104 -4.93 5.31 -15.63
C THR A 104 -4.91 3.87 -16.17
N ARG A 105 -5.88 3.04 -15.79
CA ARG A 105 -6.00 1.66 -16.28
C ARG A 105 -6.43 1.60 -17.74
N ALA A 106 -7.34 2.48 -18.16
CA ALA A 106 -7.75 2.62 -19.55
C ALA A 106 -6.56 2.99 -20.44
N GLY A 107 -5.77 4.01 -20.06
CA GLY A 107 -4.57 4.41 -20.80
C GLY A 107 -3.51 3.31 -20.90
N LYS A 108 -3.35 2.46 -19.88
CA LYS A 108 -2.47 1.28 -19.98
C LYS A 108 -2.96 0.23 -20.97
N ARG A 109 -4.27 0.07 -21.13
CA ARG A 109 -4.88 -0.95 -22.03
C ARG A 109 -5.00 -0.46 -23.47
N ALA A 110 -5.21 0.83 -23.66
CA ALA A 110 -5.58 1.39 -24.95
C ALA A 110 -4.41 1.47 -25.95
N GLY A 111 -3.16 1.41 -25.49
CA GLY A 111 -2.00 1.55 -26.38
C GLY A 111 -2.05 2.89 -27.15
N ILE A 112 -2.11 2.81 -28.48
CA ILE A 112 -2.19 3.97 -29.40
C ILE A 112 -3.64 4.44 -29.61
N ASN A 113 -4.66 3.63 -29.30
CA ASN A 113 -6.05 3.98 -29.57
C ASN A 113 -6.58 4.97 -28.52
N MET A 114 -6.67 6.25 -28.90
CA MET A 114 -7.00 7.35 -27.99
C MET A 114 -8.50 7.58 -27.80
N GLU A 115 -9.36 7.00 -28.64
CA GLU A 115 -10.79 7.33 -28.68
C GLU A 115 -11.54 6.82 -27.43
N GLY A 116 -11.14 5.64 -26.92
CA GLY A 116 -11.67 5.08 -25.68
C GLY A 116 -11.23 5.82 -24.39
N LEU A 117 -10.39 6.85 -24.49
CA LEU A 117 -9.92 7.63 -23.33
C LEU A 117 -10.69 8.92 -23.11
N THR A 118 -11.47 9.40 -24.09
CA THR A 118 -12.19 10.69 -24.01
C THR A 118 -13.15 10.72 -22.84
N GLU A 119 -14.02 9.72 -22.72
CA GLU A 119 -15.00 9.59 -21.65
C GLU A 119 -14.35 9.46 -20.24
N PRO A 120 -13.41 8.52 -20.00
CA PRO A 120 -12.67 8.46 -18.73
C PRO A 120 -11.92 9.77 -18.38
N ARG A 121 -11.48 10.53 -19.39
CA ARG A 121 -10.75 11.78 -19.19
C ARG A 121 -11.68 12.92 -18.76
N GLU A 122 -12.80 13.12 -19.45
CA GLU A 122 -13.79 14.14 -19.09
C GLU A 122 -14.42 13.86 -17.73
N THR A 123 -14.76 12.60 -17.43
CA THR A 123 -15.28 12.21 -16.10
C THR A 123 -14.30 12.51 -14.97
N TYR A 124 -13.01 12.19 -15.14
CA TYR A 124 -11.97 12.55 -14.15
C TYR A 124 -11.83 14.07 -14.00
N LYS A 125 -11.83 14.82 -15.11
CA LYS A 125 -11.72 16.29 -15.12
C LYS A 125 -12.86 16.95 -14.36
N LEU A 126 -14.10 16.50 -14.58
CA LEU A 126 -15.29 17.00 -13.86
C LEU A 126 -15.19 16.73 -12.36
N LYS A 127 -14.91 15.48 -11.96
CA LYS A 127 -14.78 15.12 -10.53
C LYS A 127 -13.63 15.84 -9.84
N LYS A 128 -12.51 16.06 -10.55
CA LYS A 128 -11.37 16.85 -10.04
C LYS A 128 -11.76 18.31 -9.82
N LYS A 129 -12.49 18.92 -10.76
CA LYS A 129 -12.98 20.30 -10.65
C LYS A 129 -13.94 20.44 -9.47
N GLU A 130 -14.86 19.49 -9.31
CA GLU A 130 -15.81 19.48 -8.19
C GLU A 130 -15.11 19.34 -6.84
N LEU A 131 -14.19 18.38 -6.69
CA LEU A 131 -13.40 18.20 -5.48
C LEU A 131 -12.59 19.47 -5.14
N ALA A 132 -11.97 20.09 -6.14
CA ALA A 132 -11.20 21.32 -5.95
C ALA A 132 -12.08 22.48 -5.47
N LYS A 133 -13.31 22.61 -6.00
CA LYS A 133 -14.30 23.59 -5.54
C LYS A 133 -14.67 23.32 -4.07
N GLN A 134 -15.03 22.09 -3.72
CA GLN A 134 -15.40 21.74 -2.34
C GLN A 134 -14.28 21.99 -1.33
N ILE A 135 -13.04 21.65 -1.68
CA ILE A 135 -11.88 21.93 -0.82
C ILE A 135 -11.69 23.43 -0.62
N ARG A 136 -11.85 24.22 -1.68
CA ARG A 136 -11.73 25.68 -1.62
C ARG A 136 -12.82 26.27 -0.72
N ASP A 137 -14.06 25.86 -0.90
CA ASP A 137 -15.21 26.34 -0.13
C ASP A 137 -15.12 25.93 1.34
N ALA A 138 -14.66 24.71 1.63
CA ALA A 138 -14.45 24.24 2.99
C ALA A 138 -13.34 25.03 3.69
N LYS A 139 -12.19 25.22 3.03
CA LYS A 139 -11.14 26.08 3.55
C LYS A 139 -11.70 27.48 3.82
N LYS A 140 -12.39 28.10 2.86
CA LYS A 140 -12.97 29.44 3.01
C LYS A 140 -13.90 29.51 4.22
N ARG A 141 -14.88 28.60 4.35
CA ARG A 141 -15.80 28.54 5.50
C ARG A 141 -15.05 28.49 6.84
N HIS A 142 -13.99 27.71 6.91
CA HIS A 142 -13.20 27.57 8.14
C HIS A 142 -12.27 28.76 8.40
N TRP A 143 -11.79 29.45 7.37
CA TRP A 143 -10.99 30.67 7.51
C TRP A 143 -11.84 31.92 7.82
N ASP A 144 -13.09 31.95 7.34
CA ASP A 144 -14.06 33.04 7.52
C ASP A 144 -14.89 32.86 8.80
N SER A 145 -14.87 31.69 9.44
CA SER A 145 -15.54 31.46 10.73
C SER A 145 -14.85 32.29 11.83
N PRO A 146 -15.60 33.06 12.64
CA PRO A 146 -15.04 33.98 13.63
C PRO A 146 -14.53 33.21 14.85
N ASN A 147 -13.41 32.51 14.69
CA ASN A 147 -12.66 31.90 15.78
C ASN A 147 -11.20 32.34 15.76
N LYS A 148 -10.98 33.61 15.40
CA LYS A 148 -9.72 34.35 15.59
C LYS A 148 -9.66 35.14 16.92
N GLY A 149 -10.66 35.02 17.79
CA GLY A 149 -10.80 35.85 19.00
C GLY A 149 -10.66 35.13 20.35
N ARG A 150 -10.07 33.94 20.43
CA ARG A 150 -10.01 33.16 21.71
C ARG A 150 -8.62 32.67 22.11
N LYS A 151 -7.56 33.38 21.68
CA LYS A 151 -6.17 33.17 22.16
C LYS A 151 -5.53 34.36 22.87
N GLU A 152 -6.28 35.44 23.15
CA GLU A 152 -5.77 36.61 23.89
C GLU A 152 -6.29 36.71 25.35
N LYS A 153 -7.09 35.75 25.85
CA LYS A 153 -7.60 35.76 27.24
C LYS A 153 -7.09 34.59 28.11
N ALA A 154 -5.88 34.11 27.85
CA ALA A 154 -5.24 33.07 28.68
C ALA A 154 -3.81 33.44 29.12
N LEU A 155 -3.49 34.73 29.12
CA LEU A 155 -2.29 35.32 29.72
C LEU A 155 -2.67 36.61 30.47
N GLY A 156 -3.72 36.50 31.29
CA GLY A 156 -4.06 37.46 32.34
C GLY A 156 -3.95 36.74 33.67
#